data_AF-A0AAE2HZM0-F1
#
_entry.id   AF-A0AAE2HZM0-F1
#
_cell.length_a   1.000
_cell.length_b   1.000
_cell.length_c   1.000
_cell.angle_alpha   90.00
_cell.angle_beta   90.00
_cell.angle_gamma   90.00
#
_symmetry.space_group_name_H-M   'P 1'
#
loop_
_entity.id
_entity.type
_entity.pdbx_description
1 polymer ?
#
loop_
_entity_poly.entity_id
_entity_poly.type
_entity_poly.pdbx_seq_one_letter_code
_entity_poly.pdbx_strand_id
1 'polypeptide(L)'
;MTTLIRQAPQPATVHRAVQVPVFGVPWPLYKLAAVVAGVVVAALVFTFTGSGTASMWASAVAVITVWWGGYVLLRERWDDGERDFIAEHHSRR
;
A
#
# COMPACT_ATOMS: atom_id res chain seq x y z
N MET A 1 40.18 -19.03 23.11
CA MET A 1 39.81 -17.63 22.78
C MET A 1 38.89 -17.69 21.57
N THR A 2 37.60 -17.47 21.76
CA THR A 2 36.57 -17.61 20.71
C THR A 2 36.05 -16.22 20.38
N THR A 3 36.42 -15.71 19.21
CA THR A 3 35.98 -14.39 18.72
C THR A 3 34.61 -14.54 18.06
N LEU A 4 33.57 -14.06 18.75
CA LEU A 4 32.20 -13.98 18.25
C LEU A 4 32.14 -12.81 17.27
N ILE A 5 32.25 -13.09 15.96
CA ILE A 5 32.01 -12.09 14.91
C ILE A 5 30.50 -11.84 14.88
N ARG A 6 30.09 -10.78 15.58
CA ARG A 6 28.73 -10.23 15.49
C ARG A 6 28.61 -9.66 14.08
N GLN A 7 28.11 -10.45 13.13
CA GLN A 7 27.70 -9.93 11.83
C GLN A 7 26.66 -8.84 12.09
N ALA A 8 27.06 -7.58 11.94
CA ALA A 8 26.12 -6.48 11.92
C ALA A 8 25.16 -6.73 10.75
N PRO A 9 23.83 -6.65 10.96
CA PRO A 9 22.89 -6.77 9.87
C PRO A 9 23.28 -5.77 8.78
N GLN A 10 23.55 -6.27 7.57
CA GLN A 10 23.68 -5.42 6.39
C GLN A 10 22.46 -4.49 6.37
N PRO A 11 22.63 -3.17 6.27
CA PRO A 11 21.49 -2.28 6.15
C PRO A 11 20.81 -2.64 4.83
N ALA A 12 19.70 -3.37 4.93
CA ALA A 12 18.83 -3.62 3.80
C ALA A 12 18.52 -2.24 3.20
N THR A 13 18.86 -2.04 1.94
CA THR A 13 18.55 -0.83 1.20
C THR A 13 17.04 -0.59 1.28
N VAL A 14 16.63 0.36 2.13
CA VAL A 14 15.24 0.76 2.30
C VAL A 14 14.81 1.44 1.01
N HIS A 15 14.04 0.74 0.18
CA HIS A 15 13.57 1.25 -1.08
C HIS A 15 12.40 2.20 -0.82
N ARG A 16 12.70 3.47 -0.51
CA ARG A 16 11.73 4.49 -0.10
C ARG A 16 10.50 4.50 -1.04
N ALA A 17 9.36 4.06 -0.54
CA ALA A 17 8.09 4.15 -1.26
C ALA A 17 7.82 5.61 -1.68
N VAL A 18 7.35 5.82 -2.91
CA VAL A 18 6.98 7.15 -3.39
C VAL A 18 5.76 7.63 -2.60
N GLN A 19 5.94 8.72 -1.86
CA GLN A 19 4.90 9.35 -1.05
C GLN A 19 4.39 10.62 -1.75
N VAL A 20 3.08 10.85 -1.63
CA VAL A 20 2.38 12.02 -2.16
C VAL A 20 1.60 12.67 -1.02
N PRO A 21 1.68 14.01 -0.84
CA PRO A 21 0.87 14.69 0.16
C PRO A 21 -0.61 14.66 -0.25
N VAL A 22 -1.44 14.06 0.60
CA VAL A 22 -2.90 14.02 0.46
C VAL A 22 -3.48 14.69 1.69
N PHE A 23 -4.12 15.85 1.53
CA PHE A 23 -4.62 16.68 2.64
C PHE A 23 -3.57 16.96 3.73
N GLY A 24 -2.32 17.19 3.33
CA GLY A 24 -1.21 17.43 4.26
C GLY A 24 -0.63 16.17 4.92
N VAL A 25 -1.20 14.99 4.67
CA VAL A 25 -0.69 13.71 5.17
C VAL A 25 0.11 13.02 4.06
N PRO A 26 1.38 12.63 4.29
CA PRO A 26 2.13 11.85 3.32
C PRO A 26 1.47 10.48 3.14
N TRP A 27 0.91 10.26 1.96
CA TRP A 27 0.28 9.01 1.58
C TRP A 27 1.16 8.24 0.61
N PRO A 28 1.26 6.91 0.74
CA PRO A 28 1.89 6.11 -0.29
C PRO A 28 1.11 6.24 -1.60
N LEU A 29 1.81 6.49 -2.71
CA LEU A 29 1.21 6.68 -4.04
C LEU A 29 0.28 5.52 -4.44
N TYR A 30 0.57 4.31 -3.96
CA TYR A 30 -0.22 3.12 -4.28
C TYR A 30 -1.59 3.06 -3.60
N LYS A 31 -1.68 3.56 -2.37
CA LYS A 31 -2.97 3.66 -1.68
C LYS A 31 -3.85 4.64 -2.45
N LEU A 32 -3.25 5.74 -2.92
CA LEU A 32 -3.93 6.69 -3.80
C LEU A 32 -4.37 6.03 -5.11
N ALA A 33 -3.50 5.26 -5.77
CA ALA A 33 -3.83 4.54 -7.00
C ALA A 33 -4.99 3.54 -6.81
N ALA A 34 -5.01 2.80 -5.70
CA ALA A 34 -6.10 1.89 -5.36
C ALA A 34 -7.43 2.63 -5.16
N VAL A 35 -7.42 3.77 -4.46
CA VAL A 35 -8.61 4.60 -4.27
C VAL A 35 -9.11 5.15 -5.61
N VAL A 36 -8.22 5.69 -6.44
CA VAL A 36 -8.56 6.22 -7.77
C VAL A 36 -9.16 5.11 -8.64
N ALA A 37 -8.57 3.92 -8.67
CA ALA A 37 -9.12 2.78 -9.41
C ALA A 37 -10.53 2.41 -8.92
N GLY A 38 -10.75 2.38 -7.60
CA GLY A 38 -12.07 2.16 -7.00
C GLY A 38 -13.12 3.17 -7.47
N VAL A 39 -12.76 4.47 -7.48
CA VAL A 39 -13.64 5.55 -7.94
C VAL A 39 -13.97 5.41 -9.42
N VAL A 40 -12.97 5.11 -10.26
CA VAL A 40 -13.17 4.90 -11.70
C VAL A 40 -14.13 3.73 -11.94
N VAL A 41 -13.92 2.60 -11.25
CA VAL A 41 -14.80 1.42 -11.38
C VAL A 41 -16.22 1.74 -10.88
N ALA A 42 -16.35 2.44 -9.76
CA ALA A 42 -17.65 2.85 -9.24
C ALA A 42 -18.42 3.68 -10.28
N ALA A 43 -17.76 4.69 -10.87
CA ALA A 43 -18.35 5.57 -11.86
C ALA A 43 -18.76 4.81 -13.13
N LEU A 44 -17.90 3.94 -13.65
CA LEU A 44 -18.21 3.13 -14.83
C LEU A 44 -19.40 2.21 -14.58
N VAL A 45 -19.37 1.43 -13.50
CA VAL A 45 -20.45 0.48 -13.20
C VAL A 45 -21.76 1.23 -12.96
N PHE A 46 -21.73 2.34 -12.23
CA PHE A 46 -22.94 3.13 -12.01
C PHE A 46 -23.48 3.71 -13.32
N THR A 47 -22.63 4.21 -14.20
CA THR A 47 -23.02 4.79 -15.50
C THR A 47 -23.70 3.76 -16.41
N PHE A 48 -23.21 2.52 -16.42
CA PHE A 48 -23.77 1.47 -17.29
C PHE A 48 -24.95 0.71 -16.68
N THR A 49 -25.03 0.60 -15.36
CA THR A 49 -26.07 -0.21 -14.69
C THR A 49 -27.15 0.60 -14.00
N GLY A 50 -26.88 1.88 -13.67
CA GLY A 50 -27.73 2.70 -12.80
C GLY A 50 -27.85 2.19 -11.35
N SER A 51 -27.10 1.15 -10.98
CA SER A 51 -27.23 0.48 -9.68
C SER A 51 -26.11 0.89 -8.72
N GLY A 52 -26.49 1.57 -7.64
CA GLY A 52 -25.57 1.90 -6.55
C GLY A 52 -24.99 0.64 -5.88
N THR A 53 -25.79 -0.42 -5.74
CA THR A 53 -25.35 -1.68 -5.13
C THR A 53 -24.30 -2.38 -5.98
N ALA A 54 -24.50 -2.46 -7.31
CA ALA A 54 -23.51 -3.06 -8.20
C ALA A 54 -22.20 -2.26 -8.20
N SER A 55 -22.30 -0.93 -8.24
CA SER A 55 -21.16 -0.01 -8.19
C SER A 55 -20.36 -0.13 -6.89
N MET A 56 -21.05 -0.25 -5.74
CA MET A 56 -20.41 -0.45 -4.44
C MET A 56 -19.61 -1.75 -4.39
N TRP A 57 -20.19 -2.88 -4.83
CA TRP A 57 -19.48 -4.16 -4.80
C TRP A 57 -18.31 -4.19 -5.79
N ALA A 58 -18.51 -3.70 -7.00
CA ALA A 58 -17.45 -3.67 -8.01
C ALA A 58 -16.27 -2.78 -7.58
N SER A 59 -16.55 -1.61 -7.01
CA SER A 59 -15.50 -0.72 -6.51
C SER A 59 -14.76 -1.31 -5.31
N ALA A 60 -15.46 -1.95 -4.37
CA ALA A 60 -14.83 -2.64 -3.25
C ALA A 60 -13.87 -3.74 -3.73
N VAL A 61 -14.31 -4.57 -4.68
CA VAL A 61 -13.45 -5.60 -5.30
C VAL A 61 -12.26 -4.97 -6.00
N ALA A 62 -12.45 -3.90 -6.75
CA ALA A 62 -11.36 -3.21 -7.44
C ALA A 62 -10.33 -2.63 -6.45
N VAL A 63 -10.77 -1.95 -5.39
CA VAL A 63 -9.87 -1.40 -4.36
C VAL A 63 -9.08 -2.52 -3.71
N ILE A 64 -9.73 -3.59 -3.26
CA ILE A 64 -9.06 -4.73 -2.63
C ILE A 64 -8.08 -5.37 -3.63
N THR A 65 -8.48 -5.57 -4.88
CA THR A 65 -7.62 -6.20 -5.89
C THR A 65 -6.44 -5.32 -6.28
N VAL A 66 -6.57 -4.00 -6.32
CA VAL A 66 -5.43 -3.12 -6.64
C VAL A 66 -4.52 -2.97 -5.44
N TRP A 67 -5.10 -2.84 -4.25
CA TRP A 67 -4.37 -2.74 -2.99
C TRP A 67 -3.56 -4.01 -2.70
N TRP A 68 -4.16 -5.19 -2.89
CA TRP A 68 -3.51 -6.49 -2.62
C TRP A 68 -2.90 -7.14 -3.86
N GLY A 69 -3.36 -6.81 -5.07
CA GLY A 69 -2.81 -7.36 -6.32
C GLY A 69 -1.42 -6.81 -6.62
N GLY A 70 -1.11 -5.57 -6.20
CA GLY A 70 0.27 -5.09 -6.17
C GLY A 70 1.19 -6.00 -5.34
N TYR A 71 0.69 -6.49 -4.20
CA TYR A 71 1.42 -7.41 -3.30
C TYR A 71 1.70 -8.77 -3.96
N VAL A 72 0.70 -9.36 -4.63
CA VAL A 72 0.84 -10.70 -5.25
C VAL A 72 1.61 -10.68 -6.56
N LEU A 73 1.38 -9.69 -7.44
CA LEU A 73 2.05 -9.61 -8.76
C LEU A 73 3.46 -9.01 -8.70
N LEU A 74 3.77 -8.13 -7.75
CA LEU A 74 5.10 -7.49 -7.66
C LEU A 74 5.99 -8.00 -6.52
N ARG A 75 5.53 -8.92 -5.65
CA ARG A 75 6.22 -9.72 -4.60
C ARG A 75 7.36 -9.13 -3.73
N GLU A 76 7.96 -7.98 -4.02
CA GLU A 76 9.16 -7.47 -3.36
C GLU A 76 9.08 -6.00 -2.90
N ARG A 77 8.10 -5.20 -3.34
CA ARG A 77 8.15 -3.73 -3.12
C ARG A 77 7.13 -3.15 -2.14
N TRP A 78 6.16 -3.93 -1.68
CA TRP A 78 4.95 -3.37 -1.04
C TRP A 78 4.91 -3.51 0.49
N ASP A 79 5.97 -4.03 1.09
CA ASP A 79 6.06 -4.32 2.53
C ASP A 79 6.67 -3.17 3.36
N ASP A 80 6.56 -1.94 2.87
CA ASP A 80 7.04 -0.75 3.59
C ASP A 80 6.02 -0.27 4.64
N GLY A 81 4.72 -0.56 4.44
CA GLY A 81 3.67 -0.08 5.35
C GLY A 81 3.71 -0.73 6.74
N GLU A 82 4.00 -2.04 6.80
CA GLU A 82 4.15 -2.77 8.06
C GLU A 82 5.46 -2.38 8.76
N ARG A 83 6.54 -2.19 7.99
CA ARG A 83 7.85 -1.77 8.49
C ARG A 83 7.86 -0.34 9.02
N ASP A 84 7.19 0.60 8.34
CA ASP A 84 7.09 1.99 8.78
C ASP A 84 6.26 2.12 10.07
N PHE A 85 5.19 1.32 10.20
CA PHE A 85 4.40 1.26 11.44
C PHE A 85 5.25 0.73 12.62
N ILE A 86 6.04 -0.32 12.39
CA ILE A 86 6.94 -0.88 13.40
C ILE A 86 8.05 0.13 13.77
N ALA A 87 8.64 0.81 12.77
CA ALA A 87 9.72 1.77 12.97
C ALA A 87 9.26 3.02 13.74
N GLU A 88 8.06 3.54 13.44
CA GLU A 88 7.50 4.69 14.17
C GLU A 88 7.12 4.33 15.60
N HIS A 89 6.67 3.09 15.86
CA HIS A 89 6.35 2.66 17.22
C HIS A 89 7.60 2.41 18.09
N HIS A 90 8.73 2.05 17.48
CA HIS A 90 9.99 1.82 18.19
C HIS A 90 10.71 3.11 18.58
N SER A 91 10.56 4.20 17.84
CA SER A 91 11.21 5.49 18.13
C SER A 91 10.56 6.30 19.25
N ARG A 92 9.36 5.89 19.70
CA ARG A 92 8.61 6.55 20.80
C ARG A 92 8.80 5.88 22.17
N ARG A 93 9.66 4.88 22.30
CA ARG A 93 10.03 4.26 23.59
C ARG A 93 11.44 4.66 23.99
#